data_AF-D0R1X5-F1
#
_entry.id   AF-D0R1X5-F1
#
_cell.length_a   1.000
_cell.length_b   1.000
_cell.length_c   1.000
_cell.angle_alpha   90.00
_cell.angle_beta   90.00
_cell.angle_gamma   90.00
#
_symmetry.space_group_name_H-M   'P 1'
#
loop_
_entity.id
_entity.type
_entity.pdbx_description
1 polymer ?
#
loop_
_entity_poly.entity_id
_entity_poly.type
_entity_poly.pdbx_seq_one_letter_code
_entity_poly.pdbx_strand_id
1 'polypeptide(L)'
;MGDNSHPIKSKVWLVMVTTENPEKVLLTTFLRRVPVHIKLPDFASRPIDERLELLRYIFYQEARRINRKIEVDKYVVSTLLKIKYPGNIVYLKNIIKISCASAYRDQENSDVIKLHLNNIMVKELPTFAEYGNLLIDPNTVFECSGNSLIKKSFLKLEVLLKQLETNYSHEEISKCKLAIQNLKCFVDPSSIKSGLYLQHNNLFQKIIGNQFCLANTKYLEPVLYLLYSYHFEVDEKIIDSLNEKFSNLISRSLHVAKNFYSKLPILVPQSQKTLELILALLLSDYVDENIKLRGLMVAHGENTATSIQNVVNSLCGTYIFDALDMPIDTGVEPIIDEAKKLIASFNTTEGFILMVDMGSLGQLYSEIKYHLDGDLLVVNNLTTLTSLDLALKMQQNISFKQISEAADRDYEIGVQYYEGFSQSPNILVSCISGLGDSIFWGVLRVIAAGVGISLASQGSILGPILFLLIYNIPSIATRYYLTYMGFTVGDTFIQDMYKGGSMKLLNKAASTLGLLMIGCMTATMVKFESKLSIPIEGGKPIKIQTYLDQLWVGLVTLVVTLICYWLL
;
A
#
# COMPACT_ATOMS: atom_id res chain seq x y z
N MET A 1 46.14 -51.59 32.07
CA MET A 1 47.20 -51.27 33.04
C MET A 1 47.05 -52.26 34.18
N GLY A 2 47.82 -53.34 34.22
CA GLY A 2 47.53 -54.44 35.14
C GLY A 2 48.55 -55.58 35.18
N ASP A 3 49.81 -55.32 34.83
CA ASP A 3 50.92 -56.20 35.20
C ASP A 3 51.93 -55.34 35.98
N ASN A 4 52.00 -55.55 37.30
CA ASN A 4 52.90 -54.81 38.19
C ASN A 4 54.32 -55.40 38.21
N SER A 5 54.54 -56.50 37.48
CA SER A 5 55.78 -57.28 37.55
C SER A 5 56.88 -56.71 36.65
N HIS A 6 56.51 -56.02 35.56
CA HIS A 6 57.45 -55.47 34.59
C HIS A 6 57.07 -54.04 34.21
N PRO A 7 57.82 -53.01 34.65
CA PRO A 7 57.55 -51.64 34.26
C PRO A 7 57.85 -51.43 32.77
N ILE A 8 56.80 -51.28 31.96
CA ILE A 8 56.91 -50.97 30.54
C ILE A 8 56.91 -49.43 30.37
N LYS A 9 57.96 -48.89 29.75
CA LYS A 9 58.02 -47.46 29.42
C LYS A 9 57.21 -47.17 28.16
N SER A 10 56.31 -46.18 28.22
CA SER A 10 55.57 -45.68 27.06
C SER A 10 55.61 -44.16 27.01
N LYS A 11 55.72 -43.59 25.81
CA LYS A 11 55.58 -42.15 25.56
C LYS A 11 54.13 -41.88 25.19
N VAL A 12 53.36 -41.36 26.14
CA VAL A 12 51.93 -41.06 25.96
C VAL A 12 51.64 -39.60 26.23
N TRP A 13 50.62 -39.07 25.55
CA TRP A 13 49.94 -37.84 25.96
C TRP A 13 48.69 -38.22 26.75
N LEU A 14 48.55 -37.64 27.94
CA LEU A 14 47.39 -37.83 28.78
C LEU A 14 46.42 -36.67 28.57
N VAL A 15 45.24 -36.99 28.03
CA VAL A 15 44.12 -36.05 27.93
C VAL A 15 43.11 -36.42 29.00
N MET A 16 42.77 -35.48 29.87
CA MET A 16 41.86 -35.66 31.00
C MET A 16 40.68 -34.72 30.84
N VAL A 17 39.47 -35.19 31.13
CA VAL A 17 38.22 -34.40 31.02
C VAL A 17 37.46 -34.52 32.32
N THR A 18 36.93 -33.42 32.83
CA THR A 18 36.10 -33.38 34.04
C THR A 18 34.99 -32.35 33.89
N THR A 19 33.84 -32.60 34.53
CA THR A 19 32.74 -31.65 34.67
C THR A 19 32.81 -30.87 35.98
N GLU A 20 33.64 -31.31 36.92
CA GLU A 20 33.86 -30.67 38.22
C GLU A 20 34.94 -29.60 38.14
N ASN A 21 34.88 -28.58 39.01
CA ASN A 21 35.91 -27.55 39.07
C ASN A 21 37.25 -28.16 39.57
N PRO A 22 38.31 -28.21 38.72
CA PRO A 22 39.57 -28.85 39.08
C PRO A 22 40.25 -28.23 40.30
N GLU A 23 40.10 -26.92 40.50
CA GLU A 23 40.72 -26.20 41.64
C GLU A 23 40.11 -26.59 42.99
N LYS A 24 38.86 -27.09 42.99
CA LYS A 24 38.17 -27.54 44.19
C LYS A 24 38.45 -29.01 44.53
N VAL A 25 38.74 -29.83 43.51
CA VAL A 25 38.78 -31.30 43.63
C VAL A 25 40.20 -31.87 43.54
N LEU A 26 41.11 -31.21 42.82
CA LEU A 26 42.48 -31.69 42.60
C LEU A 26 43.49 -30.93 43.46
N LEU A 27 44.55 -31.64 43.88
CA LEU A 27 45.67 -31.03 44.58
C LEU A 27 46.39 -30.03 43.67
N THR A 28 46.75 -28.87 44.22
CA THR A 28 47.46 -27.80 43.50
C THR A 28 48.81 -28.28 42.94
N THR A 29 49.49 -29.20 43.62
CA THR A 29 50.74 -29.82 43.16
C THR A 29 50.56 -30.67 41.90
N PHE A 30 49.39 -31.28 41.73
CA PHE A 30 49.05 -32.03 40.53
C PHE A 30 48.67 -31.09 39.38
N LEU A 31 47.86 -30.06 39.64
CA LEU A 31 47.46 -29.05 38.65
C LEU A 31 48.66 -28.33 38.03
N ARG A 32 49.72 -28.06 38.80
CA ARG A 32 50.98 -27.48 38.31
C ARG A 32 51.73 -28.37 37.30
N ARG A 33 51.45 -29.68 37.27
CA ARG A 33 52.05 -30.64 36.34
C ARG A 33 51.23 -30.83 35.06
N VAL A 34 50.07 -30.18 34.98
CA VAL A 34 49.24 -30.12 33.77
C VAL A 34 49.44 -28.72 33.17
N PRO A 35 50.30 -28.57 32.14
CA PRO A 35 50.69 -27.25 31.63
C PRO A 35 49.60 -26.58 30.79
N VAL A 36 48.63 -27.34 30.29
CA VAL A 36 47.58 -26.86 29.38
C VAL A 36 46.23 -27.17 29.99
N HIS A 37 45.45 -26.13 30.26
CA HIS A 37 44.07 -26.24 30.75
C HIS A 37 43.15 -25.61 29.72
N ILE A 38 42.21 -26.38 29.19
CA ILE A 38 41.20 -25.91 28.24
C ILE A 38 39.85 -25.98 28.93
N LYS A 39 39.22 -24.82 29.16
CA LYS A 39 37.87 -24.75 29.71
C LYS A 39 36.87 -24.66 28.56
N LEU A 40 35.99 -25.66 28.45
CA LEU A 40 34.91 -25.65 27.47
C LEU A 40 33.68 -24.95 28.08
N PRO A 41 33.09 -23.95 27.41
CA PRO A 41 31.90 -23.25 27.90
C PRO A 41 30.65 -24.14 27.83
N ASP A 42 29.66 -23.81 28.65
CA ASP A 42 28.33 -24.42 28.56
C ASP A 42 27.63 -24.03 27.26
N PHE A 43 26.70 -24.87 26.75
CA PHE A 43 25.98 -24.60 25.51
C PHE A 43 25.36 -23.19 25.51
N ALA A 44 24.65 -22.82 26.58
CA ALA A 44 23.98 -21.52 26.66
C ALA A 44 24.94 -20.31 26.72
N SER A 45 26.20 -20.52 27.14
CA SER A 45 27.25 -19.48 27.14
C SER A 45 28.06 -19.43 25.85
N ARG A 46 27.85 -20.37 24.91
CA ARG A 46 28.53 -20.35 23.62
C ARG A 46 27.93 -19.28 22.70
N PRO A 47 28.76 -18.73 21.79
CA PRO A 47 28.28 -17.92 20.68
C PRO A 47 27.09 -18.55 19.93
N ILE A 48 26.23 -17.72 19.36
CA ILE A 48 24.97 -18.17 18.75
C ILE A 48 25.20 -19.02 17.49
N ASP A 49 26.23 -18.70 16.71
CA ASP A 49 26.76 -19.45 15.57
C ASP A 49 27.16 -20.86 15.99
N GLU A 50 28.01 -20.98 17.02
CA GLU A 50 28.46 -22.28 17.51
C GLU A 50 27.30 -23.12 18.04
N ARG A 51 26.35 -22.50 18.77
CA ARG A 51 25.14 -23.18 19.24
C ARG A 51 24.28 -23.70 18.09
N LEU A 52 24.11 -22.91 17.04
CA LEU A 52 23.35 -23.29 15.84
C LEU A 52 24.04 -24.42 15.08
N GLU A 53 25.37 -24.40 14.96
CA GLU A 53 26.14 -25.48 14.35
C GLU A 53 26.06 -26.78 15.16
N LEU A 54 26.17 -26.70 16.48
CA LEU A 54 26.00 -27.85 17.37
C LEU A 54 24.60 -28.46 17.22
N LEU A 55 23.57 -27.62 17.19
CA LEU A 55 22.19 -28.05 16.99
C LEU A 55 22.03 -28.72 15.61
N ARG A 56 22.56 -28.11 14.55
CA ARG A 56 22.60 -28.69 13.20
C ARG A 56 23.28 -30.05 13.18
N TYR A 57 24.44 -30.17 13.83
CA TYR A 57 25.19 -31.42 13.91
C TYR A 57 24.41 -32.52 14.66
N ILE A 58 23.75 -32.18 15.76
CA ILE A 58 22.93 -33.15 16.52
C ILE A 58 21.75 -33.64 15.68
N PHE A 59 21.02 -32.74 15.02
CA PHE A 59 19.94 -33.15 14.13
C PHE A 59 20.44 -33.91 12.90
N TYR A 60 21.64 -33.60 12.38
CA TYR A 60 22.27 -34.38 11.31
C TYR A 60 22.55 -35.82 11.75
N GLN A 61 23.06 -36.03 12.97
CA GLN A 61 23.23 -37.37 13.53
C GLN A 61 21.90 -38.12 13.61
N GLU A 62 20.82 -37.47 14.04
CA GLU A 62 19.49 -38.08 14.11
C GLU A 62 18.88 -38.33 12.72
N ALA A 63 19.04 -37.42 11.76
CA ALA A 63 18.60 -37.60 10.37
C ALA A 63 19.27 -38.82 9.73
N ARG A 64 20.58 -39.01 9.95
CA ARG A 64 21.31 -40.20 9.51
C ARG A 64 20.86 -41.47 10.21
N ARG A 65 20.53 -41.38 11.50
CA ARG A 65 20.03 -42.52 12.27
C ARG A 65 18.65 -42.98 11.78
N ILE A 66 17.77 -42.03 11.46
CA ILE A 66 16.40 -42.30 10.98
C ILE A 66 16.37 -42.56 9.47
N ASN A 67 17.43 -42.18 8.74
CA ASN A 67 17.55 -42.25 7.28
C ASN A 67 16.44 -41.48 6.54
N ARG A 68 16.08 -40.31 7.06
CA ARG A 68 15.05 -39.41 6.50
C ARG A 68 15.52 -37.96 6.60
N LYS A 69 14.97 -37.09 5.75
CA LYS A 69 15.21 -35.64 5.87
C LYS A 69 14.44 -35.09 7.06
N ILE A 70 15.02 -34.13 7.77
CA ILE A 70 14.37 -33.47 8.92
C ILE A 70 14.24 -31.99 8.60
N GLU A 71 13.02 -31.47 8.64
CA GLU A 71 12.72 -30.04 8.56
C GLU A 71 12.29 -29.55 9.96
N VAL A 72 13.05 -28.64 10.54
CA VAL A 72 12.81 -28.10 11.88
C VAL A 72 12.25 -26.68 11.77
N ASP A 73 11.10 -26.43 12.37
CA ASP A 73 10.43 -25.13 12.36
C ASP A 73 11.22 -24.06 13.15
N LYS A 74 11.13 -22.79 12.72
CA LYS A 74 11.84 -21.65 13.32
C LYS A 74 11.61 -21.51 14.82
N TYR A 75 10.41 -21.83 15.30
CA TYR A 75 10.08 -21.77 16.72
C TYR A 75 10.76 -22.86 17.54
N VAL A 76 10.96 -24.04 16.96
CA VAL A 76 11.70 -25.15 17.57
C VAL A 76 13.16 -24.78 17.73
N VAL A 77 13.78 -24.23 16.67
CA VAL A 77 15.17 -23.76 16.71
C VAL A 77 15.35 -22.68 17.79
N SER A 78 14.47 -21.68 17.81
CA SER A 78 14.50 -20.59 18.81
C SER A 78 14.39 -21.13 20.24
N THR A 79 13.54 -22.13 20.45
CA THR A 79 13.34 -22.77 21.75
C THR A 79 14.59 -23.51 22.20
N LEU A 80 15.15 -24.38 21.35
CA LEU A 80 16.31 -25.20 21.66
C LEU A 80 17.57 -24.36 21.95
N LEU A 81 17.74 -23.20 21.29
CA LEU A 81 18.88 -22.31 21.51
C LEU A 81 18.89 -21.63 22.89
N LYS A 82 17.73 -21.54 23.55
CA LYS A 82 17.54 -20.87 24.84
C LYS A 82 17.49 -21.84 26.03
N ILE A 83 17.53 -23.15 25.78
CA ILE A 83 17.49 -24.20 26.81
C ILE A 83 18.71 -24.10 27.74
N LYS A 84 18.45 -23.92 29.04
CA LYS A 84 19.43 -24.01 30.13
C LYS A 84 19.04 -25.14 31.08
N TYR A 85 19.65 -26.31 30.92
CA TYR A 85 19.31 -27.49 31.73
C TYR A 85 20.55 -28.22 32.25
N PRO A 86 20.44 -28.92 33.41
CA PRO A 86 21.50 -29.77 33.91
C PRO A 86 21.77 -30.91 32.91
N GLY A 87 23.04 -31.16 32.62
CA GLY A 87 23.47 -32.09 31.56
C GLY A 87 23.77 -31.45 30.21
N ASN A 88 23.56 -30.13 30.05
CA ASN A 88 24.10 -29.32 28.96
C ASN A 88 23.84 -29.97 27.56
N ILE A 89 24.88 -30.24 26.76
CA ILE A 89 24.75 -30.83 25.41
C ILE A 89 24.11 -32.24 25.44
N VAL A 90 24.33 -33.03 26.51
CA VAL A 90 23.75 -34.38 26.63
C VAL A 90 22.23 -34.29 26.76
N TYR A 91 21.74 -33.34 27.56
CA TYR A 91 20.31 -33.09 27.68
C TYR A 91 19.70 -32.62 26.36
N LEU A 92 20.38 -31.71 25.65
CA LEU A 92 19.95 -31.23 24.34
C LEU A 92 19.81 -32.37 23.31
N LYS A 93 20.78 -33.29 23.26
CA LYS A 93 20.72 -34.50 22.41
C LYS A 93 19.51 -35.36 22.73
N ASN A 94 19.23 -35.58 24.01
CA ASN A 94 18.10 -36.40 24.44
C ASN A 94 16.76 -35.76 24.05
N ILE A 95 16.60 -34.45 24.25
CA ILE A 95 15.39 -33.73 23.79
C ILE A 95 15.22 -33.90 22.29
N ILE A 96 16.24 -33.56 21.50
CA ILE A 96 16.16 -33.64 20.03
C ILE A 96 15.77 -35.05 19.59
N LYS A 97 16.37 -36.08 20.17
CA LYS A 97 16.04 -37.47 19.88
C LYS A 97 14.58 -37.83 20.21
N ILE A 98 14.09 -37.43 21.38
CA ILE A 98 12.69 -37.66 21.78
C ILE A 98 11.73 -36.91 20.84
N SER A 99 12.05 -35.66 20.50
CA SER A 99 11.24 -34.84 19.60
C SER A 99 11.19 -35.41 18.19
N CYS A 100 12.33 -35.86 17.64
CA CYS A 100 12.40 -36.54 16.35
C CYS A 100 11.63 -37.86 16.35
N ALA A 101 11.74 -38.66 17.42
CA ALA A 101 11.00 -39.92 17.55
C ALA A 101 9.48 -39.71 17.62
N SER A 102 9.04 -38.68 18.34
CA SER A 102 7.63 -38.27 18.40
C SER A 102 7.13 -37.84 17.01
N ALA A 103 7.86 -36.97 16.33
CA ALA A 103 7.50 -36.50 14.98
C ALA A 103 7.51 -37.64 13.94
N TYR A 104 8.44 -38.59 14.04
CA TYR A 104 8.50 -39.76 13.16
C TYR A 104 7.27 -40.67 13.31
N ARG A 105 6.82 -40.91 14.55
CA ARG A 105 5.61 -41.70 14.82
C ARG A 105 4.36 -41.05 14.23
N ASP A 106 4.28 -39.73 14.27
CA ASP A 106 3.12 -38.99 13.77
C ASP A 106 3.13 -38.85 12.23
N GLN A 107 4.29 -39.08 11.57
CA GLN A 107 4.54 -38.82 10.14
C GLN A 107 5.25 -40.01 9.42
N GLU A 108 4.86 -41.26 9.72
CA GLU A 108 5.58 -42.47 9.26
C GLU A 108 5.78 -42.58 7.74
N ASN A 109 4.86 -42.04 6.93
CA ASN A 109 4.86 -42.18 5.46
C ASN A 109 5.49 -41.00 4.70
N SER A 110 6.08 -40.02 5.38
CA SER A 110 6.68 -38.85 4.73
C SER A 110 8.18 -39.04 4.48
N ASP A 111 8.66 -38.62 3.31
CA ASP A 111 10.11 -38.56 3.01
C ASP A 111 10.84 -37.46 3.80
N VAL A 112 10.09 -36.48 4.32
CA VAL A 112 10.57 -35.38 5.15
C VAL A 112 9.79 -35.34 6.46
N ILE A 113 10.49 -35.45 7.59
CA ILE A 113 9.91 -35.35 8.93
C ILE A 113 9.90 -33.88 9.33
N LYS A 114 8.71 -33.33 9.57
CA LYS A 114 8.54 -31.94 10.02
C LYS A 114 8.45 -31.87 11.53
N LEU A 115 9.29 -31.05 12.14
CA LEU A 115 9.39 -30.87 13.58
C LEU A 115 8.75 -29.54 13.98
N HIS A 116 7.65 -29.62 14.74
CA HIS A 116 6.92 -28.47 15.26
C HIS A 116 7.05 -28.36 16.79
N LEU A 117 6.62 -27.21 17.34
CA LEU A 117 6.63 -26.96 18.79
C LEU A 117 5.94 -28.07 19.61
N ASN A 118 4.85 -28.63 19.09
CA ASN A 118 4.08 -29.69 19.76
C ASN A 118 4.89 -30.98 19.97
N ASN A 119 5.96 -31.18 19.21
CA ASN A 119 6.82 -32.35 19.34
C ASN A 119 7.90 -32.16 20.43
N ILE A 120 8.07 -30.97 21.02
CA ILE A 120 9.06 -30.71 22.06
C ILE A 120 8.39 -30.61 23.43
N MET A 121 8.88 -31.37 24.40
CA MET A 121 8.49 -31.22 25.80
C MET A 121 9.42 -30.22 26.51
N VAL A 122 8.98 -28.96 26.62
CA VAL A 122 9.68 -27.90 27.36
C VAL A 122 8.75 -27.33 28.43
N LYS A 123 9.29 -27.01 29.61
CA LYS A 123 8.53 -26.46 30.74
C LYS A 123 8.07 -25.01 30.54
N GLU A 124 8.77 -24.23 29.72
CA GLU A 124 8.49 -22.81 29.46
C GLU A 124 8.77 -22.46 27.99
N LEU A 125 7.91 -21.63 27.40
CA LEU A 125 8.07 -21.11 26.04
C LEU A 125 8.88 -19.81 26.10
N PRO A 126 10.01 -19.70 25.38
CA PRO A 126 10.79 -18.46 25.37
C PRO A 126 10.16 -17.41 24.44
N THR A 127 10.62 -16.16 24.56
CA THR A 127 10.43 -15.15 23.52
C THR A 127 10.99 -15.65 22.19
N PHE A 128 10.26 -15.52 21.09
CA PHE A 128 10.70 -16.06 19.81
C PHE A 128 11.55 -15.03 19.06
N ALA A 129 12.76 -15.44 18.66
CA ALA A 129 13.54 -14.77 17.62
C ALA A 129 13.54 -15.66 16.36
N GLU A 130 13.41 -15.06 15.16
CA GLU A 130 13.37 -15.79 13.89
C GLU A 130 14.78 -16.23 13.45
N TYR A 131 15.08 -17.52 13.59
CA TYR A 131 16.30 -18.14 13.09
C TYR A 131 16.07 -18.98 11.81
N GLY A 132 14.86 -18.88 11.22
CA GLY A 132 14.45 -19.65 10.04
C GLY A 132 14.23 -21.15 10.31
N ASN A 133 13.77 -21.87 9.28
CA ASN A 133 13.63 -23.32 9.33
C ASN A 133 14.97 -23.99 9.01
N LEU A 134 15.25 -25.10 9.66
CA LEU A 134 16.46 -25.89 9.44
C LEU A 134 16.11 -27.16 8.65
N LEU A 135 16.54 -27.27 7.40
CA LEU A 135 16.38 -28.48 6.59
C LEU A 135 17.68 -29.29 6.61
N ILE A 136 17.60 -30.55 7.03
CA ILE A 136 18.75 -31.45 7.14
C ILE A 136 18.54 -32.65 6.24
N ASP A 137 19.53 -32.87 5.37
CA ASP A 137 19.61 -34.05 4.51
C ASP A 137 20.63 -35.03 5.11
N PRO A 138 20.28 -36.33 5.28
CA PRO A 138 21.22 -37.32 5.79
C PRO A 138 22.40 -37.59 4.86
N ASN A 139 22.28 -37.29 3.56
CA ASN A 139 23.29 -37.62 2.54
C ASN A 139 24.31 -36.51 2.30
N THR A 140 24.11 -35.31 2.86
CA THR A 140 25.10 -34.22 2.74
C THR A 140 26.30 -34.50 3.65
N VAL A 141 27.51 -34.31 3.12
CA VAL A 141 28.75 -34.38 3.92
C VAL A 141 28.82 -33.15 4.83
N PHE A 142 28.97 -33.39 6.13
CA PHE A 142 29.17 -32.31 7.11
C PHE A 142 30.67 -31.96 7.14
N GLU A 143 31.07 -30.91 6.43
CA GLU A 143 32.44 -30.40 6.48
C GLU A 143 32.53 -29.20 7.44
N CYS A 144 33.41 -29.29 8.43
CA CYS A 144 33.84 -28.13 9.22
C CYS A 144 34.92 -27.39 8.40
N SER A 145 34.53 -26.36 7.65
CA SER A 145 35.44 -25.62 6.76
C SER A 145 36.49 -24.84 7.56
N GLY A 146 37.66 -25.43 7.75
CA GLY A 146 38.87 -24.75 8.22
C GLY A 146 39.82 -24.52 7.06
N ASN A 147 39.41 -23.77 6.04
CA ASN A 147 40.17 -23.69 4.79
C ASN A 147 41.36 -22.72 4.94
N SER A 148 42.59 -23.24 4.90
CA SER A 148 43.83 -22.44 5.01
C SER A 148 43.98 -21.39 3.89
N LEU A 149 43.31 -21.62 2.74
CA LEU A 149 43.23 -20.70 1.61
C LEU A 149 42.40 -19.44 1.92
N ILE A 150 41.30 -19.57 2.67
CA ILE A 150 40.45 -18.44 3.06
C ILE A 150 41.25 -17.48 3.96
N LYS A 151 42.00 -18.02 4.92
CA LYS A 151 42.87 -17.22 5.80
C LYS A 151 43.90 -16.39 5.03
N LYS A 152 44.48 -16.93 3.95
CA LYS A 152 45.39 -16.16 3.07
C LYS A 152 44.66 -15.02 2.35
N SER A 153 43.44 -15.25 1.90
CA SER A 153 42.62 -14.22 1.26
C SER A 153 42.23 -13.11 2.25
N PHE A 154 41.93 -13.45 3.50
CA PHE A 154 41.67 -12.47 4.57
C PHE A 154 42.90 -11.61 4.90
N LEU A 155 44.08 -12.22 5.03
CA LEU A 155 45.35 -11.48 5.18
C LEU A 155 45.60 -10.52 4.01
N LYS A 156 45.30 -10.94 2.78
CA LYS A 156 45.41 -10.06 1.61
C LYS A 156 44.43 -8.89 1.67
N LEU A 157 43.19 -9.14 2.12
CA LEU A 157 42.17 -8.09 2.29
C LEU A 157 42.58 -7.07 3.36
N GLU A 158 43.13 -7.53 4.48
CA GLU A 158 43.64 -6.67 5.55
C GLU A 158 44.76 -5.73 5.05
N VAL A 159 45.70 -6.26 4.26
CA VAL A 159 46.76 -5.45 3.64
C VAL A 159 46.18 -4.38 2.70
N LEU A 160 45.17 -4.72 1.90
CA LEU A 160 44.52 -3.78 0.99
C LEU A 160 43.76 -2.68 1.75
N LEU A 161 43.05 -3.03 2.83
CA LEU A 161 42.37 -2.03 3.69
C LEU A 161 43.37 -1.06 4.33
N LYS A 162 44.54 -1.56 4.75
CA LYS A 162 45.64 -0.73 5.26
C LYS A 162 46.22 0.19 4.18
N GLN A 163 46.32 -0.28 2.94
CA GLN A 163 46.74 0.57 1.80
C GLN A 163 45.70 1.67 1.52
N LEU A 164 44.41 1.34 1.58
CA LEU A 164 43.31 2.28 1.39
C LEU A 164 43.26 3.36 2.48
N GLU A 165 43.61 3.01 3.72
CA GLU A 165 43.81 3.99 4.80
C GLU A 165 44.90 5.00 4.44
N THR A 166 46.04 4.55 3.92
CA THR A 166 47.17 5.44 3.59
C THR A 166 46.95 6.27 2.31
N ASN A 167 46.28 5.70 1.30
CA ASN A 167 46.05 6.35 0.02
C ASN A 167 44.62 6.05 -0.47
N TYR A 168 43.72 7.00 -0.23
CA TYR A 168 42.34 6.88 -0.66
C TYR A 168 42.21 7.27 -2.14
N SER A 169 42.27 6.29 -3.03
CA SER A 169 42.14 6.48 -4.48
C SER A 169 41.13 5.52 -5.09
N HIS A 170 40.54 5.90 -6.23
CA HIS A 170 39.61 5.02 -6.97
C HIS A 170 40.22 3.66 -7.32
N GLU A 171 41.53 3.61 -7.57
CA GLU A 171 42.24 2.36 -7.89
C GLU A 171 42.27 1.42 -6.66
N GLU A 172 42.64 1.93 -5.49
CA GLU A 172 42.69 1.14 -4.25
C GLU A 172 41.30 0.69 -3.77
N ILE A 173 40.28 1.54 -3.94
CA ILE A 173 38.88 1.18 -3.69
C ILE A 173 38.46 0.01 -4.59
N SER A 174 38.80 0.07 -5.88
CA SER A 174 38.47 -0.98 -6.84
C SER A 174 39.18 -2.29 -6.51
N LYS A 175 40.46 -2.23 -6.12
CA LYS A 175 41.22 -3.41 -5.66
C LYS A 175 40.59 -4.05 -4.43
N CYS A 176 40.17 -3.25 -3.44
CA CYS A 176 39.48 -3.74 -2.25
C CYS A 176 38.15 -4.41 -2.61
N LYS A 177 37.30 -3.73 -3.39
CA LYS A 177 36.00 -4.26 -3.83
C LYS A 177 36.16 -5.59 -4.58
N LEU A 178 37.12 -5.67 -5.50
CA LEU A 178 37.40 -6.88 -6.27
C LEU A 178 37.95 -8.01 -5.39
N ALA A 179 38.81 -7.70 -4.41
CA ALA A 179 39.29 -8.69 -3.44
C ALA A 179 38.15 -9.27 -2.61
N ILE A 180 37.22 -8.43 -2.16
CA ILE A 180 36.03 -8.87 -1.42
C ILE A 180 35.13 -9.74 -2.32
N GLN A 181 34.83 -9.31 -3.54
CA GLN A 181 33.99 -10.08 -4.48
C GLN A 181 34.61 -11.44 -4.86
N ASN A 182 35.94 -11.51 -4.95
CA ASN A 182 36.64 -12.77 -5.21
C ASN A 182 36.46 -13.80 -4.08
N LEU A 183 36.11 -13.38 -2.86
CA LEU A 183 35.79 -14.32 -1.78
C LEU A 183 34.55 -15.17 -2.07
N LYS A 184 33.74 -14.79 -3.08
CA LYS A 184 32.62 -15.60 -3.57
C LYS A 184 33.04 -17.02 -3.97
N CYS A 185 34.28 -17.25 -4.39
CA CYS A 185 34.77 -18.59 -4.72
C CYS A 185 34.84 -19.54 -3.51
N PHE A 186 34.86 -19.00 -2.29
CA PHE A 186 34.86 -19.76 -1.04
C PHE A 186 33.46 -19.91 -0.43
N VAL A 187 32.43 -19.36 -1.08
CA VAL A 187 31.04 -19.56 -0.67
C VAL A 187 30.63 -20.96 -1.13
N ASP A 188 30.50 -21.89 -0.19
CA ASP A 188 30.13 -23.27 -0.48
C ASP A 188 28.76 -23.33 -1.18
N PRO A 189 28.66 -23.88 -2.41
CA PRO A 189 27.39 -24.01 -3.12
C PRO A 189 26.52 -25.14 -2.56
N SER A 190 27.11 -26.05 -1.78
CA SER A 190 26.52 -27.35 -1.43
C SER A 190 26.09 -27.51 0.04
N SER A 191 26.10 -26.46 0.86
CA SER A 191 25.87 -26.64 2.30
C SER A 191 24.52 -26.06 2.76
N ILE A 192 23.79 -26.92 3.46
CA ILE A 192 22.64 -26.61 4.31
C ILE A 192 22.80 -25.22 4.93
N LYS A 193 21.93 -24.29 4.52
CA LYS A 193 21.85 -22.92 5.03
C LYS A 193 21.76 -22.96 6.56
N SER A 194 22.77 -22.46 7.26
CA SER A 194 22.72 -22.34 8.72
C SER A 194 21.55 -21.41 9.11
N GLY A 195 21.01 -21.56 10.33
CA GLY A 195 19.98 -20.64 10.82
C GLY A 195 20.46 -19.18 10.83
N LEU A 196 21.76 -18.95 11.07
CA LEU A 196 22.36 -17.62 10.96
C LEU A 196 22.42 -17.10 9.53
N TYR A 197 22.76 -17.95 8.56
CA TYR A 197 22.75 -17.55 7.16
C TYR A 197 21.34 -17.12 6.72
N LEU A 198 20.31 -17.88 7.12
CA LEU A 198 18.92 -17.51 6.84
C LEU A 198 18.52 -16.20 7.51
N GLN A 199 18.90 -16.00 8.77
CA GLN A 199 18.64 -14.77 9.50
C GLN A 199 19.35 -13.57 8.85
N HIS A 200 20.64 -13.70 8.56
CA HIS A 200 21.46 -12.68 7.91
C HIS A 200 20.88 -12.31 6.54
N ASN A 201 20.56 -13.30 5.70
CA ASN A 201 19.97 -13.08 4.39
C ASN A 201 18.58 -12.42 4.48
N ASN A 202 17.70 -12.89 5.37
CA ASN A 202 16.37 -12.31 5.53
C ASN A 202 16.45 -10.84 6.00
N LEU A 203 17.33 -10.54 6.95
CA LEU A 203 17.56 -9.17 7.40
C LEU A 203 18.18 -8.32 6.29
N PHE A 204 19.13 -8.86 5.52
CA PHE A 204 19.76 -8.16 4.41
C PHE A 204 18.72 -7.79 3.35
N GLN A 205 17.84 -8.73 2.98
CA GLN A 205 16.75 -8.47 2.05
C GLN A 205 15.74 -7.46 2.61
N LYS A 206 15.35 -7.59 3.88
CA LYS A 206 14.36 -6.69 4.50
C LYS A 206 14.87 -5.26 4.63
N ILE A 207 16.12 -5.09 5.09
CA ILE A 207 16.68 -3.77 5.40
C ILE A 207 17.34 -3.18 4.15
N ILE A 208 18.37 -3.81 3.62
CA ILE A 208 19.12 -3.27 2.48
C ILE A 208 18.30 -3.37 1.19
N GLY A 209 17.68 -4.53 0.95
CA GLY A 209 16.89 -4.78 -0.26
C GLY A 209 15.62 -3.93 -0.35
N ASN A 210 14.77 -3.98 0.69
CA ASN A 210 13.46 -3.34 0.68
C ASN A 210 13.47 -1.94 1.31
N GLN A 211 13.98 -1.80 2.54
CA GLN A 211 13.92 -0.52 3.28
C GLN A 211 14.73 0.60 2.61
N PHE A 212 15.95 0.28 2.19
CA PHE A 212 16.85 1.20 1.52
C PHE A 212 16.81 1.10 -0.03
N CYS A 213 15.95 0.23 -0.56
CA CYS A 213 15.79 -0.04 -1.99
C CYS A 213 17.08 -0.41 -2.75
N LEU A 214 17.94 -1.23 -2.13
CA LEU A 214 19.18 -1.72 -2.73
C LEU A 214 19.06 -3.19 -3.15
N ALA A 215 17.92 -3.59 -3.74
CA ALA A 215 17.63 -4.99 -4.09
C ALA A 215 18.68 -5.64 -5.02
N ASN A 216 19.31 -4.85 -5.90
CA ASN A 216 20.36 -5.30 -6.82
C ASN A 216 21.63 -5.78 -6.09
N THR A 217 21.80 -5.45 -4.81
CA THR A 217 22.97 -5.83 -4.01
C THR A 217 22.88 -7.22 -3.39
N LYS A 218 21.81 -7.98 -3.67
CA LYS A 218 21.56 -9.33 -3.12
C LYS A 218 22.73 -10.31 -3.32
N TYR A 219 23.52 -10.13 -4.38
CA TYR A 219 24.67 -10.98 -4.67
C TYR A 219 25.85 -10.77 -3.68
N LEU A 220 25.87 -9.66 -2.93
CA LEU A 220 26.89 -9.36 -1.92
C LEU A 220 26.67 -10.15 -0.62
N GLU A 221 25.42 -10.49 -0.32
CA GLU A 221 25.03 -11.11 0.95
C GLU A 221 25.84 -12.37 1.31
N PRO A 222 26.08 -13.34 0.40
CA PRO A 222 26.81 -14.55 0.77
C PRO A 222 28.28 -14.28 1.15
N VAL A 223 28.89 -13.27 0.54
CA VAL A 223 30.27 -12.85 0.85
C VAL A 223 30.32 -12.13 2.19
N LEU A 224 29.34 -11.27 2.46
CA LEU A 224 29.23 -10.58 3.75
C LEU A 224 28.98 -11.56 4.89
N TYR A 225 28.11 -12.55 4.68
CA TYR A 225 27.90 -13.63 5.64
C TYR A 225 29.17 -14.44 5.88
N LEU A 226 29.97 -14.72 4.83
CA LEU A 226 31.24 -15.41 4.99
C LEU A 226 32.15 -14.62 5.95
N LEU A 227 32.33 -13.32 5.73
CA LEU A 227 33.13 -12.47 6.61
C LEU A 227 32.57 -12.41 8.05
N TYR A 228 31.25 -12.35 8.18
CA TYR A 228 30.55 -12.37 9.48
C TYR A 228 30.76 -13.69 10.24
N SER A 229 30.62 -14.84 9.57
CA SER A 229 30.79 -16.17 10.15
C SER A 229 32.23 -16.48 10.60
N TYR A 230 33.22 -15.90 9.92
CA TYR A 230 34.63 -16.07 10.25
C TYR A 230 35.16 -15.01 11.22
N HIS A 231 34.31 -14.09 11.69
CA HIS A 231 34.69 -13.00 12.59
C HIS A 231 35.87 -12.19 12.05
N PHE A 232 35.77 -11.75 10.80
CA PHE A 232 36.86 -10.99 10.17
C PHE A 232 37.08 -9.67 10.92
N GLU A 233 38.34 -9.40 11.28
CA GLU A 233 38.77 -8.27 12.12
C GLU A 233 39.99 -7.59 11.52
N VAL A 234 40.07 -6.28 11.73
CA VAL A 234 41.21 -5.42 11.35
C VAL A 234 41.60 -4.58 12.56
N ASP A 235 42.85 -4.13 12.60
CA ASP A 235 43.38 -3.23 13.64
C ASP A 235 42.47 -2.01 13.88
N GLU A 236 42.14 -1.74 15.15
CA GLU A 236 41.18 -0.69 15.53
C GLU A 236 41.58 0.72 15.05
N LYS A 237 42.88 1.03 15.02
CA LYS A 237 43.39 2.32 14.51
C LYS A 237 43.02 2.58 13.05
N ILE A 238 43.06 1.52 12.23
CA ILE A 238 42.73 1.59 10.81
C ILE A 238 41.22 1.82 10.65
N ILE A 239 40.42 1.11 11.46
CA ILE A 239 38.96 1.24 11.48
C ILE A 239 38.55 2.67 11.83
N ASP A 240 39.13 3.25 12.87
CA ASP A 240 38.78 4.61 13.29
C ASP A 240 39.18 5.65 12.23
N SER A 241 40.37 5.54 11.64
CA SER A 241 40.80 6.43 10.55
C SER A 241 39.90 6.33 9.30
N LEU A 242 39.53 5.10 8.90
CA LEU A 242 38.62 4.88 7.78
C LEU A 242 37.20 5.36 8.08
N ASN A 243 36.71 5.18 9.31
CA ASN A 243 35.42 5.70 9.74
C ASN A 243 35.33 7.22 9.61
N GLU A 244 36.37 7.96 10.01
CA GLU A 244 36.40 9.42 9.83
C GLU A 244 36.34 9.81 8.34
N LYS A 245 37.12 9.14 7.49
CA LYS A 245 37.09 9.39 6.03
C LYS A 245 35.73 9.05 5.42
N PHE A 246 35.13 7.92 5.81
CA PHE A 246 33.86 7.44 5.27
C PHE A 246 32.70 8.30 5.74
N SER A 247 32.77 8.84 6.95
CA SER A 247 31.77 9.79 7.47
C SER A 247 31.70 11.07 6.63
N ASN A 248 32.81 11.47 5.99
CA ASN A 248 32.85 12.64 5.12
C ASN A 248 32.51 12.32 3.65
N LEU A 249 32.95 11.18 3.13
CA LEU A 249 32.85 10.85 1.69
C LEU A 249 31.66 9.96 1.33
N ILE A 250 31.29 9.00 2.18
CA ILE A 250 30.25 8.00 1.92
C ILE A 250 29.28 7.85 3.11
N SER A 251 28.81 9.00 3.61
CA SER A 251 28.00 9.08 4.83
C SER A 251 26.66 8.34 4.71
N ARG A 252 26.01 8.31 3.52
CA ARG A 252 24.73 7.61 3.31
C ARG A 252 24.96 6.11 3.38
N SER A 253 25.97 5.59 2.69
CA SER A 253 26.33 4.18 2.67
C SER A 253 26.73 3.67 4.05
N LEU A 254 27.50 4.48 4.81
CA LEU A 254 27.89 4.15 6.18
C LEU A 254 26.69 4.02 7.12
N HIS A 255 25.71 4.92 6.99
CA HIS A 255 24.47 4.85 7.76
C HIS A 255 23.67 3.56 7.48
N VAL A 256 23.48 3.24 6.19
CA VAL A 256 22.80 1.99 5.79
C VAL A 256 23.50 0.77 6.38
N ALA A 257 24.83 0.75 6.32
CA ALA A 257 25.62 -0.36 6.86
C ALA A 257 25.50 -0.51 8.39
N LYS A 258 25.57 0.61 9.13
CA LYS A 258 25.38 0.62 10.59
C LYS A 258 23.98 0.17 10.99
N ASN A 259 22.94 0.60 10.28
CA ASN A 259 21.56 0.20 10.55
C ASN A 259 21.34 -1.30 10.31
N PHE A 260 22.01 -1.89 9.31
CA PHE A 260 21.96 -3.33 9.08
C PHE A 260 22.62 -4.13 10.20
N TYR A 261 23.88 -3.81 10.55
CA TYR A 261 24.64 -4.58 11.55
C TYR A 261 24.17 -4.36 12.99
N SER A 262 23.58 -3.21 13.31
CA SER A 262 22.98 -2.99 14.64
C SER A 262 21.78 -3.90 14.94
N LYS A 263 21.09 -4.40 13.90
CA LYS A 263 19.97 -5.35 14.02
C LYS A 263 20.41 -6.82 14.06
N LEU A 264 21.69 -7.10 13.81
CA LEU A 264 22.27 -8.44 13.91
C LEU A 264 22.82 -8.70 15.32
N PRO A 265 22.89 -9.97 15.76
CA PRO A 265 23.51 -10.29 17.04
C PRO A 265 25.01 -9.99 16.98
N ILE A 266 25.50 -9.28 17.99
CA ILE A 266 26.91 -8.93 18.14
C ILE A 266 27.68 -10.20 18.53
N LEU A 267 28.52 -10.71 17.62
CA LEU A 267 29.40 -11.84 17.88
C LEU A 267 30.72 -11.35 18.51
N VAL A 268 31.40 -10.44 17.81
CA VAL A 268 32.60 -9.73 18.29
C VAL A 268 32.50 -8.24 17.92
N PRO A 269 32.64 -7.29 18.87
CA PRO A 269 32.45 -5.86 18.60
C PRO A 269 33.40 -5.29 17.53
N GLN A 270 34.67 -5.70 17.53
CA GLN A 270 35.67 -5.23 16.57
C GLN A 270 35.38 -5.73 15.15
N SER A 271 34.93 -6.99 15.03
CA SER A 271 34.50 -7.55 13.74
C SER A 271 33.31 -6.78 13.18
N GLN A 272 32.34 -6.40 14.02
CA GLN A 272 31.19 -5.63 13.59
C GLN A 272 31.58 -4.27 12.98
N LYS A 273 32.42 -3.49 13.65
CA LYS A 273 32.92 -2.21 13.09
C LYS A 273 33.60 -2.40 11.73
N THR A 274 34.39 -3.47 11.59
CA THR A 274 35.07 -3.82 10.33
C THR A 274 34.06 -4.12 9.23
N LEU A 275 33.03 -4.91 9.54
CA LEU A 275 31.99 -5.31 8.60
C LEU A 275 31.10 -4.14 8.17
N GLU A 276 30.81 -3.20 9.08
CA GLU A 276 30.11 -1.94 8.77
C GLU A 276 30.86 -1.14 7.70
N LEU A 277 32.19 -0.99 7.84
CA LEU A 277 33.02 -0.31 6.84
C LEU A 277 33.06 -1.05 5.50
N ILE A 278 33.21 -2.38 5.52
CA ILE A 278 33.24 -3.19 4.29
C ILE A 278 31.90 -3.07 3.54
N LEU A 279 30.78 -3.14 4.25
CA LEU A 279 29.47 -2.99 3.66
C LEU A 279 29.28 -1.57 3.11
N ALA A 280 29.64 -0.53 3.86
CA ALA A 280 29.59 0.85 3.39
C ALA A 280 30.38 1.04 2.09
N LEU A 281 31.60 0.48 2.03
CA LEU A 281 32.44 0.51 0.84
C LEU A 281 31.76 -0.17 -0.36
N LEU A 282 31.12 -1.32 -0.17
CA LEU A 282 30.45 -2.02 -1.25
C LEU A 282 29.14 -1.33 -1.70
N LEU A 283 28.43 -0.68 -0.77
CA LEU A 283 27.19 0.04 -1.07
C LEU A 283 27.44 1.41 -1.73
N SER A 284 28.66 1.95 -1.64
CA SER A 284 29.01 3.26 -2.24
C SER A 284 28.78 3.36 -3.75
N ASP A 285 28.70 2.25 -4.50
CA ASP A 285 28.38 2.26 -5.93
C ASP A 285 26.86 2.30 -6.22
N TYR A 286 26.04 2.02 -5.21
CA TYR A 286 24.59 1.89 -5.33
C TYR A 286 23.80 2.99 -4.63
N VAL A 287 24.42 3.67 -3.67
CA VAL A 287 23.83 4.78 -2.93
C VAL A 287 24.39 6.09 -3.48
N ASP A 288 23.51 7.04 -3.80
CA ASP A 288 23.92 8.34 -4.33
C ASP A 288 24.37 9.27 -3.18
N GLU A 289 25.69 9.37 -3.00
CA GLU A 289 26.32 10.24 -2.00
C GLU A 289 26.31 11.73 -2.38
N ASN A 290 25.94 12.09 -3.62
CA ASN A 290 25.88 13.49 -4.03
C ASN A 290 24.68 14.22 -3.41
N ILE A 291 23.65 13.48 -3.00
CA ILE A 291 22.49 14.03 -2.31
C ILE A 291 22.96 14.52 -0.94
N LYS A 292 23.03 15.83 -0.76
CA LYS A 292 23.49 16.45 0.50
C LYS A 292 22.40 16.48 1.58
N LEU A 293 21.17 16.75 1.16
CA LEU A 293 20.03 16.87 2.06
C LEU A 293 19.67 15.51 2.66
N ARG A 294 19.25 15.55 3.92
CA ARG A 294 18.73 14.40 4.68
C ARG A 294 17.29 14.63 5.04
N GLY A 295 16.54 13.54 5.15
CA GLY A 295 15.19 13.65 5.66
C GLY A 295 14.73 12.42 6.43
N LEU A 296 13.77 12.66 7.29
CA LEU A 296 13.18 11.69 8.20
C LEU A 296 11.66 11.76 8.11
N MET A 297 11.03 10.61 7.92
CA MET A 297 9.58 10.43 7.96
C MET A 297 9.17 9.89 9.33
N VAL A 298 8.18 10.49 9.96
CA VAL A 298 7.61 10.01 11.22
C VAL A 298 6.10 9.90 11.08
N ALA A 299 5.54 8.72 11.36
CA ALA A 299 4.10 8.48 11.22
C ALA A 299 3.56 7.64 12.38
N HIS A 300 2.28 7.80 12.67
CA HIS A 300 1.60 6.90 13.59
C HIS A 300 1.31 5.55 12.90
N GLY A 301 1.30 4.49 13.70
CA GLY A 301 1.09 3.11 13.25
C GLY A 301 2.37 2.30 13.22
N GLU A 302 2.24 1.02 12.91
CA GLU A 302 3.34 0.04 13.00
C GLU A 302 4.31 0.13 11.81
N ASN A 303 3.83 0.50 10.63
CA ASN A 303 4.61 0.43 9.38
C ASN A 303 4.27 1.58 8.40
N THR A 304 3.59 2.63 8.85
CA THR A 304 3.08 3.70 7.96
C THR A 304 4.23 4.48 7.31
N ALA A 305 5.17 4.99 8.12
CA ALA A 305 6.33 5.73 7.63
C ALA A 305 7.26 4.81 6.84
N THR A 306 7.55 3.62 7.35
CA THR A 306 8.40 2.64 6.65
C THR A 306 7.78 2.23 5.30
N SER A 307 6.46 2.07 5.22
CA SER A 307 5.78 1.74 3.97
C SER A 307 5.92 2.87 2.94
N ILE A 308 5.73 4.13 3.35
CA ILE A 308 5.89 5.28 2.45
C ILE A 308 7.36 5.43 2.00
N GLN A 309 8.31 5.30 2.94
CA GLN A 309 9.75 5.30 2.67
C GLN A 309 10.12 4.27 1.60
N ASN A 310 9.65 3.03 1.74
CA ASN A 310 9.94 1.96 0.79
C ASN A 310 9.49 2.31 -0.63
N VAL A 311 8.28 2.87 -0.77
CA VAL A 311 7.74 3.27 -2.07
C VAL A 311 8.54 4.44 -2.65
N VAL A 312 8.83 5.47 -1.86
CA VAL A 312 9.53 6.68 -2.31
C VAL A 312 10.97 6.36 -2.72
N ASN A 313 11.74 5.68 -1.87
CA ASN A 313 13.11 5.28 -2.19
C ASN A 313 13.12 4.35 -3.42
N SER A 314 12.11 3.50 -3.59
CA SER A 314 11.99 2.64 -4.77
C SER A 314 11.71 3.37 -6.06
N LEU A 315 10.82 4.36 -6.04
CA LEU A 315 10.54 5.19 -7.22
C LEU A 315 11.73 6.08 -7.60
N CYS A 316 12.52 6.53 -6.63
CA CYS A 316 13.74 7.31 -6.88
C CYS A 316 14.96 6.45 -7.26
N GLY A 317 14.88 5.12 -7.06
CA GLY A 317 15.97 4.17 -7.36
C GLY A 317 17.20 4.30 -6.44
N THR A 318 17.09 5.03 -5.33
CA THR A 318 18.17 5.27 -4.37
C THR A 318 17.62 5.58 -2.99
N TYR A 319 18.46 5.50 -1.96
CA TYR A 319 18.08 5.82 -0.58
C TYR A 319 18.08 7.33 -0.33
N ILE A 320 16.92 7.88 0.03
CA ILE A 320 16.72 9.32 0.25
C ILE A 320 16.27 9.63 1.68
N PHE A 321 15.22 8.97 2.15
CA PHE A 321 14.62 9.22 3.47
C PHE A 321 14.83 8.05 4.43
N ASP A 322 14.96 8.35 5.73
CA ASP A 322 14.75 7.42 6.83
C ASP A 322 13.29 7.46 7.32
N ALA A 323 12.85 6.43 8.03
CA ALA A 323 11.51 6.36 8.61
C ALA A 323 11.53 5.89 10.06
N LEU A 324 10.63 6.47 10.88
CA LEU A 324 10.29 6.03 12.21
C LEU A 324 8.77 5.85 12.31
N ASP A 325 8.37 4.66 12.72
CA ASP A 325 6.99 4.31 12.98
C ASP A 325 6.71 4.46 14.48
N MET A 326 5.57 5.08 14.81
CA MET A 326 5.13 5.30 16.19
C MET A 326 3.87 4.47 16.45
N PRO A 327 4.01 3.26 17.02
CA PRO A 327 2.86 2.47 17.44
C PRO A 327 2.00 3.26 18.43
N ILE A 328 0.68 3.11 18.31
CA ILE A 328 -0.31 3.92 19.06
C ILE A 328 -0.15 3.75 20.59
N ASP A 329 0.35 2.59 21.02
CA ASP A 329 0.56 2.27 22.44
C ASP A 329 1.87 2.85 23.01
N THR A 330 2.70 3.49 22.17
CA THR A 330 4.00 4.05 22.57
C THR A 330 3.88 5.55 22.77
N GLY A 331 4.48 6.08 23.86
CA GLY A 331 4.62 7.53 24.03
C GLY A 331 5.50 8.18 22.97
N VAL A 332 5.46 9.51 22.87
CA VAL A 332 6.25 10.27 21.88
C VAL A 332 7.74 10.35 22.27
N GLU A 333 8.07 10.30 23.56
CA GLU A 333 9.45 10.43 24.08
C GLU A 333 10.44 9.39 23.50
N PRO A 334 10.15 8.07 23.47
CA PRO A 334 11.02 7.08 22.83
C PRO A 334 11.34 7.40 21.36
N ILE A 335 10.36 7.90 20.61
CA ILE A 335 10.51 8.26 19.20
C ILE A 335 11.38 9.51 19.05
N ILE A 336 11.25 10.48 19.96
CA ILE A 336 12.13 11.66 20.01
C ILE A 336 13.58 11.23 20.27
N ASP A 337 13.81 10.32 21.20
CA ASP A 337 15.15 9.81 21.51
C ASP A 337 15.77 9.05 20.34
N GLU A 338 14.97 8.24 19.64
CA GLU A 338 15.42 7.54 18.44
C GLU A 338 15.73 8.51 17.29
N ALA A 339 14.87 9.52 17.08
CA ALA A 339 15.10 10.58 16.11
C ALA A 339 16.38 11.39 16.42
N LYS A 340 16.60 11.75 17.69
CA LYS A 340 17.84 12.45 18.14
C LYS A 340 19.08 11.62 17.84
N LYS A 341 19.06 10.31 18.11
CA LYS A 341 20.18 9.40 17.81
C LYS A 341 20.46 9.31 16.31
N LEU A 342 19.42 9.24 15.49
CA LEU A 342 19.55 9.22 14.03
C LEU A 342 20.13 10.54 13.51
N ILE A 343 19.59 11.67 13.96
CA ILE A 343 20.02 13.00 13.53
C ILE A 343 21.48 13.27 13.92
N ALA A 344 21.90 12.86 15.13
CA ALA A 344 23.29 12.97 15.56
C ALA A 344 24.27 12.16 14.69
N SER A 345 23.79 11.16 13.94
CA SER A 345 24.60 10.39 12.99
C SER A 345 24.73 11.05 11.61
N PHE A 346 23.98 12.12 11.35
CA PHE A 346 23.93 12.80 10.06
C PHE A 346 24.66 14.14 10.10
N ASN A 347 25.25 14.52 8.95
CA ASN A 347 25.62 15.90 8.71
C ASN A 347 24.37 16.67 8.25
N THR A 348 23.88 17.59 9.07
CA THR A 348 22.66 18.37 8.81
C THR A 348 22.92 19.81 8.41
N THR A 349 24.17 20.18 8.14
CA THR A 349 24.58 21.57 7.84
C THR A 349 23.90 22.17 6.60
N GLU A 350 23.63 21.37 5.58
CA GLU A 350 22.98 21.80 4.32
C GLU A 350 21.44 21.85 4.44
N GLY A 351 20.90 21.47 5.60
CA GLY A 351 19.47 21.45 5.91
C GLY A 351 18.91 20.03 6.10
N PHE A 352 17.82 19.96 6.85
CA PHE A 352 17.14 18.71 7.23
C PHE A 352 15.64 18.80 6.99
N ILE A 353 15.06 17.76 6.38
CA ILE A 353 13.63 17.70 6.05
C ILE A 353 12.95 16.67 6.97
N LEU A 354 12.06 17.15 7.83
CA LEU A 354 11.24 16.31 8.70
C LEU A 354 9.81 16.26 8.14
N MET A 355 9.33 15.05 7.86
CA MET A 355 7.96 14.82 7.41
C MET A 355 7.16 14.12 8.49
N VAL A 356 5.98 14.64 8.82
CA VAL A 356 5.11 14.09 9.86
C VAL A 356 3.68 13.92 9.37
N ASP A 357 3.02 12.85 9.79
CA ASP A 357 1.62 12.54 9.45
C ASP A 357 0.64 13.58 10.02
N MET A 358 0.70 13.81 11.33
CA MET A 358 -0.20 14.74 12.04
C MET A 358 0.54 15.70 12.96
N GLY A 359 0.01 16.91 13.11
CA GLY A 359 0.64 18.02 13.84
C GLY A 359 0.79 17.85 15.36
N SER A 360 0.28 16.77 15.98
CA SER A 360 0.52 16.45 17.40
C SER A 360 1.99 16.16 17.70
N LEU A 361 2.80 15.89 16.66
CA LEU A 361 4.26 15.79 16.71
C LEU A 361 4.95 17.16 16.90
N GLY A 362 4.22 18.21 17.28
CA GLY A 362 4.76 19.54 17.54
C GLY A 362 5.89 19.57 18.58
N GLN A 363 5.79 18.71 19.59
CA GLN A 363 6.84 18.53 20.60
C GLN A 363 8.13 17.92 20.02
N LEU A 364 8.01 17.08 18.99
CA LEU A 364 9.15 16.38 18.40
C LEU A 364 10.09 17.35 17.67
N TYR A 365 9.56 18.28 16.86
CA TYR A 365 10.43 19.25 16.20
C TYR A 365 11.00 20.30 17.16
N SER A 366 10.30 20.68 18.24
CA SER A 366 10.84 21.61 19.23
C SER A 366 12.07 21.05 19.95
N GLU A 367 12.10 19.74 20.16
CA GLU A 367 13.22 19.02 20.78
C GLU A 367 14.37 18.77 19.80
N ILE A 368 14.03 18.43 18.55
CA ILE A 368 15.01 18.11 17.51
C ILE A 368 15.75 19.35 17.01
N LYS A 369 15.08 20.52 16.95
CA LYS A 369 15.65 21.76 16.41
C LYS A 369 17.01 22.14 17.05
N TYR A 370 17.19 21.86 18.33
CA TYR A 370 18.43 22.18 19.05
C TYR A 370 19.61 21.23 18.76
N HIS A 371 19.36 20.11 18.08
CA HIS A 371 20.34 19.09 17.73
C HIS A 371 20.72 19.14 16.24
N LEU A 372 20.26 20.16 15.51
CA LEU A 372 20.53 20.37 14.09
C LEU A 372 21.51 21.52 13.91
N ASP A 373 22.54 21.30 13.08
CA ASP A 373 23.52 22.33 12.71
C ASP A 373 23.05 23.26 11.59
N GLY A 374 21.94 22.93 10.91
CA GLY A 374 21.43 23.65 9.74
C GLY A 374 19.92 23.91 9.80
N ASP A 375 19.36 24.37 8.68
CA ASP A 375 17.94 24.72 8.60
C ASP A 375 17.02 23.48 8.67
N LEU A 376 15.83 23.64 9.26
CA LEU A 376 14.83 22.58 9.42
C LEU A 376 13.56 22.92 8.65
N LEU A 377 13.13 22.01 7.77
CA LEU A 377 11.84 22.08 7.08
C LEU A 377 10.93 21.02 7.68
N VAL A 378 9.78 21.43 8.21
CA VAL A 378 8.76 20.51 8.75
C VAL A 378 7.56 20.48 7.82
N VAL A 379 7.19 19.29 7.33
CA VAL A 379 6.04 19.10 6.43
C VAL A 379 4.98 18.25 7.14
N ASN A 380 3.86 18.88 7.49
CA ASN A 380 2.75 18.30 8.27
C ASN A 380 1.69 17.60 7.40
N ASN A 381 2.13 16.79 6.44
CA ASN A 381 1.25 16.02 5.56
C ASN A 381 2.05 14.90 4.88
N LEU A 382 2.45 13.90 5.66
CA LEU A 382 3.23 12.77 5.16
C LEU A 382 2.35 11.90 4.24
N THR A 383 2.51 12.08 2.93
CA THR A 383 1.87 11.26 1.90
C THR A 383 2.93 10.80 0.90
N THR A 384 2.67 9.71 0.19
CA THR A 384 3.59 9.24 -0.86
C THR A 384 3.88 10.30 -1.92
N LEU A 385 2.90 11.15 -2.26
CA LEU A 385 3.04 12.19 -3.26
C LEU A 385 3.97 13.32 -2.79
N THR A 386 3.71 13.89 -1.61
CA THR A 386 4.53 14.98 -1.04
C THR A 386 5.95 14.49 -0.77
N SER A 387 6.11 13.27 -0.27
CA SER A 387 7.42 12.66 -0.03
C SER A 387 8.19 12.39 -1.32
N LEU A 388 7.53 11.93 -2.38
CA LEU A 388 8.17 11.69 -3.68
C LEU A 388 8.63 12.99 -4.32
N ASP A 389 7.82 14.04 -4.28
CA ASP A 389 8.19 15.34 -4.83
C ASP A 389 9.41 15.95 -4.10
N LEU A 390 9.43 15.89 -2.76
CA LEU A 390 10.61 16.29 -1.98
C LEU A 390 11.83 15.44 -2.32
N ALA A 391 11.68 14.12 -2.43
CA ALA A 391 12.76 13.22 -2.79
C ALA A 391 13.37 13.56 -4.15
N LEU A 392 12.55 13.83 -5.16
CA LEU A 392 13.01 14.24 -6.49
C LEU A 392 13.74 15.58 -6.44
N LYS A 393 13.23 16.56 -5.69
CA LYS A 393 13.89 17.87 -5.51
C LYS A 393 15.24 17.73 -4.80
N MET A 394 15.34 16.85 -3.80
CA MET A 394 16.60 16.50 -3.13
C MET A 394 17.59 15.83 -4.09
N GLN A 395 17.13 14.87 -4.89
CA GLN A 395 17.96 14.16 -5.88
C GLN A 395 18.49 15.09 -6.98
N GLN A 396 17.71 16.12 -7.34
CA GLN A 396 18.11 17.18 -8.26
C GLN A 396 19.08 18.21 -7.64
N ASN A 397 19.45 18.06 -6.36
CA ASN A 397 20.30 18.99 -5.61
C ASN A 397 19.77 20.44 -5.62
N ILE A 398 18.44 20.61 -5.59
CA ILE A 398 17.82 21.93 -5.43
C ILE A 398 18.17 22.48 -4.04
N SER A 399 18.43 23.78 -3.96
CA SER A 399 18.78 24.42 -2.69
C SER A 399 17.66 24.29 -1.66
N PHE A 400 18.03 24.11 -0.39
CA PHE A 400 17.07 23.95 0.71
C PHE A 400 16.00 25.05 0.74
N LYS A 401 16.40 26.30 0.52
CA LYS A 401 15.50 27.46 0.50
C LYS A 401 14.46 27.39 -0.63
N GLN A 402 14.84 26.94 -1.81
CA GLN A 402 13.88 26.78 -2.91
C GLN A 402 12.91 25.64 -2.66
N ILE A 403 13.38 24.55 -2.02
CA ILE A 403 12.52 23.43 -1.63
C ILE A 403 11.48 23.91 -0.60
N SER A 404 11.89 24.70 0.40
CA SER A 404 10.96 25.22 1.41
C SER A 404 9.92 26.19 0.82
N GLU A 405 10.33 27.11 -0.06
CA GLU A 405 9.41 28.04 -0.74
C GLU A 405 8.45 27.34 -1.73
N ALA A 406 8.85 26.22 -2.31
CA ALA A 406 7.98 25.40 -3.15
C ALA A 406 6.99 24.58 -2.31
N ALA A 407 7.46 23.97 -1.22
CA ALA A 407 6.64 23.16 -0.32
C ALA A 407 5.47 23.96 0.28
N ASP A 408 5.71 25.22 0.65
CA ASP A 408 4.68 26.10 1.20
C ASP A 408 3.56 26.44 0.20
N ARG A 409 3.88 26.46 -1.10
CA ARG A 409 2.93 26.78 -2.18
C ARG A 409 2.22 25.56 -2.77
N ASP A 410 2.93 24.45 -2.92
CA ASP A 410 2.49 23.33 -3.76
C ASP A 410 1.73 22.24 -2.97
N TYR A 411 1.86 22.20 -1.64
CA TYR A 411 1.34 21.10 -0.81
C TYR A 411 -0.02 21.38 -0.17
N GLU A 412 -0.87 22.16 -0.85
CA GLU A 412 -2.26 22.36 -0.43
C GLU A 412 -3.08 21.07 -0.58
N ILE A 413 -3.91 20.78 0.42
CA ILE A 413 -4.83 19.62 0.37
C ILE A 413 -5.95 19.96 -0.62
N GLY A 414 -5.87 19.38 -1.81
CA GLY A 414 -6.92 19.50 -2.82
C GLY A 414 -8.21 18.80 -2.36
N VAL A 415 -9.19 19.57 -1.86
CA VAL A 415 -10.52 19.07 -1.51
C VAL A 415 -11.46 19.29 -2.68
N GLN A 416 -12.05 18.21 -3.18
CA GLN A 416 -13.09 18.27 -4.22
C GLN A 416 -14.41 17.75 -3.64
N TYR A 417 -15.41 18.62 -3.59
CA TYR A 417 -16.78 18.26 -3.23
C TYR A 417 -17.61 18.08 -4.49
N TYR A 418 -18.15 16.88 -4.68
CA TYR A 418 -19.08 16.58 -5.75
C TYR A 418 -20.49 16.56 -5.18
N GLU A 419 -21.34 17.52 -5.55
CA GLU A 419 -22.74 17.52 -5.13
C GLU A 419 -23.55 16.44 -5.88
N GLY A 420 -24.43 15.75 -5.16
CA GLY A 420 -25.59 15.06 -5.77
C GLY A 420 -26.71 16.06 -6.08
N PHE A 421 -27.76 15.64 -6.81
CA PHE A 421 -28.89 16.49 -7.20
C PHE A 421 -29.33 17.45 -6.07
N SER A 422 -29.22 18.75 -6.37
CA SER A 422 -29.42 19.95 -5.54
C SER A 422 -30.23 19.79 -4.24
N GLN A 423 -29.69 20.34 -3.13
CA GLN A 423 -30.37 20.50 -1.84
C GLN A 423 -31.25 21.77 -1.75
N SER A 424 -31.48 22.50 -2.84
CA SER A 424 -32.37 23.68 -2.87
C SER A 424 -33.75 23.37 -3.49
N PRO A 425 -34.82 24.09 -3.10
CA PRO A 425 -36.17 23.86 -3.63
C PRO A 425 -36.22 24.18 -5.13
N ASN A 426 -36.30 23.12 -5.94
CA ASN A 426 -36.43 23.23 -7.39
C ASN A 426 -37.90 23.48 -7.77
N ILE A 427 -38.15 24.46 -8.65
CA ILE A 427 -39.46 24.66 -9.26
C ILE A 427 -39.58 23.71 -10.46
N LEU A 428 -40.42 22.68 -10.33
CA LEU A 428 -40.75 21.78 -11.43
C LEU A 428 -41.81 22.42 -12.31
N VAL A 429 -41.41 22.97 -13.45
CA VAL A 429 -42.35 23.49 -14.47
C VAL A 429 -42.73 22.35 -15.42
N SER A 430 -43.95 21.83 -15.27
CA SER A 430 -44.56 20.90 -16.22
C SER A 430 -45.61 21.63 -17.07
N CYS A 431 -45.38 21.76 -18.37
CA CYS A 431 -46.33 22.41 -19.28
C CYS A 431 -47.50 21.48 -19.62
N ILE A 432 -48.71 21.84 -19.17
CA ILE A 432 -50.00 21.26 -19.62
C ILE A 432 -50.57 22.10 -20.79
N SER A 433 -49.71 22.77 -21.57
CA SER A 433 -50.11 23.79 -22.57
C SER A 433 -51.08 23.26 -23.63
N GLY A 434 -50.84 22.06 -24.17
CA GLY A 434 -51.67 21.51 -25.25
C GLY A 434 -53.14 21.27 -24.88
N LEU A 435 -53.45 21.01 -23.61
CA LEU A 435 -54.83 20.78 -23.16
C LEU A 435 -55.60 22.08 -22.96
N GLY A 436 -54.96 23.07 -22.34
CA GLY A 436 -55.54 24.39 -22.13
C GLY A 436 -55.87 25.07 -23.46
N ASP A 437 -54.97 24.97 -24.43
CA ASP A 437 -55.16 25.53 -25.77
C ASP A 437 -56.37 24.89 -26.47
N SER A 438 -56.48 23.56 -26.42
CA SER A 438 -57.59 22.82 -27.05
C SER A 438 -58.95 23.22 -26.49
N ILE A 439 -59.07 23.39 -25.16
CA ILE A 439 -60.34 23.70 -24.50
C ILE A 439 -60.73 25.18 -24.69
N PHE A 440 -59.82 26.10 -24.39
CA PHE A 440 -60.16 27.53 -24.40
C PHE A 440 -60.17 28.12 -25.80
N TRP A 441 -59.13 27.85 -26.60
CA TRP A 441 -59.03 28.39 -27.95
C TRP A 441 -59.84 27.55 -28.94
N GLY A 442 -59.83 26.23 -28.80
CA GLY A 442 -60.50 25.31 -29.73
C GLY A 442 -62.01 25.17 -29.50
N VAL A 443 -62.48 25.07 -28.25
CA VAL A 443 -63.90 24.79 -27.96
C VAL A 443 -64.63 26.05 -27.49
N LEU A 444 -64.22 26.64 -26.37
CA LEU A 444 -64.98 27.70 -25.72
C LEU A 444 -65.08 28.96 -26.59
N ARG A 445 -63.96 29.39 -27.18
CA ARG A 445 -63.93 30.57 -28.06
C ARG A 445 -64.79 30.38 -29.30
N VAL A 446 -64.77 29.19 -29.87
CA VAL A 446 -65.52 28.84 -31.08
C VAL A 446 -67.02 28.82 -30.79
N ILE A 447 -67.43 28.25 -29.66
CA ILE A 447 -68.83 28.31 -29.19
C ILE A 447 -69.26 29.76 -28.95
N ALA A 448 -68.47 30.54 -28.22
CA ALA A 448 -68.75 31.95 -27.96
C ALA A 448 -68.92 32.73 -29.27
N ALA A 449 -68.04 32.49 -30.24
CA ALA A 449 -68.09 33.13 -31.56
C ALA A 449 -69.35 32.71 -32.33
N GLY A 450 -69.71 31.42 -32.33
CA GLY A 450 -70.92 30.93 -32.99
C GLY A 450 -72.19 31.60 -32.46
N VAL A 451 -72.35 31.64 -31.13
CA VAL A 451 -73.48 32.31 -30.47
C VAL A 451 -73.45 33.82 -30.78
N GLY A 452 -72.30 34.46 -30.62
CA GLY A 452 -72.15 35.90 -30.84
C GLY A 452 -72.45 36.33 -32.28
N ILE A 453 -71.93 35.61 -33.28
CA ILE A 453 -72.16 35.87 -34.71
C ILE A 453 -73.64 35.66 -35.05
N SER A 454 -74.28 34.60 -34.55
CA SER A 454 -75.68 34.31 -34.85
C SER A 454 -76.61 35.45 -34.43
N LEU A 455 -76.41 36.02 -33.23
CA LEU A 455 -77.20 37.13 -32.71
C LEU A 455 -76.81 38.48 -33.34
N ALA A 456 -75.53 38.69 -33.61
CA ALA A 456 -75.05 39.89 -34.30
C ALA A 456 -75.58 39.96 -35.75
N SER A 457 -75.70 38.82 -36.42
CA SER A 457 -76.27 38.74 -37.79
C SER A 457 -77.74 39.15 -37.86
N GLN A 458 -78.46 39.07 -36.73
CA GLN A 458 -79.85 39.55 -36.59
C GLN A 458 -79.91 41.05 -36.21
N GLY A 459 -78.78 41.75 -36.15
CA GLY A 459 -78.68 43.16 -35.78
C GLY A 459 -78.69 43.44 -34.28
N SER A 460 -78.59 42.41 -33.43
CA SER A 460 -78.63 42.56 -31.97
C SER A 460 -77.26 42.88 -31.38
N ILE A 461 -77.19 43.93 -30.56
CA ILE A 461 -75.97 44.33 -29.83
C ILE A 461 -75.57 43.33 -28.73
N LEU A 462 -76.48 42.41 -28.37
CA LEU A 462 -76.21 41.33 -27.43
C LEU A 462 -75.17 40.33 -27.95
N GLY A 463 -74.96 40.24 -29.27
CA GLY A 463 -74.00 39.30 -29.86
C GLY A 463 -72.57 39.49 -29.34
N PRO A 464 -71.94 40.68 -29.52
CA PRO A 464 -70.61 40.97 -29.00
C PRO A 464 -70.49 40.89 -27.46
N ILE A 465 -71.55 41.27 -26.74
CA ILE A 465 -71.57 41.23 -25.27
C ILE A 465 -71.54 39.79 -24.78
N LEU A 466 -72.38 38.92 -25.35
CA LEU A 466 -72.42 37.50 -25.00
C LEU A 466 -71.11 36.80 -25.37
N PHE A 467 -70.48 37.15 -26.48
CA PHE A 467 -69.15 36.63 -26.82
C PHE A 467 -68.13 36.90 -25.69
N LEU A 468 -68.06 38.15 -25.21
CA LEU A 468 -67.14 38.53 -24.15
C LEU A 468 -67.44 37.80 -22.84
N LEU A 469 -68.71 37.65 -22.48
CA LEU A 469 -69.11 36.98 -21.25
C LEU A 469 -68.82 35.48 -21.30
N ILE A 470 -69.24 34.80 -22.37
CA ILE A 470 -69.10 33.34 -22.53
C ILE A 470 -67.62 32.94 -22.60
N TYR A 471 -66.76 33.75 -23.20
CA TYR A 471 -65.32 33.44 -23.28
C TYR A 471 -64.55 33.82 -22.00
N ASN A 472 -64.71 35.04 -21.49
CA ASN A 472 -63.84 35.55 -20.43
C ASN A 472 -64.23 35.04 -19.04
N ILE A 473 -65.53 34.91 -18.73
CA ILE A 473 -65.96 34.50 -17.38
C ILE A 473 -65.41 33.10 -17.05
N PRO A 474 -65.62 32.06 -17.88
CA PRO A 474 -65.09 30.74 -17.57
C PRO A 474 -63.56 30.71 -17.58
N SER A 475 -62.90 31.48 -18.46
CA SER A 475 -61.44 31.53 -18.52
C SER A 475 -60.83 32.12 -17.25
N ILE A 476 -61.36 33.24 -16.77
CA ILE A 476 -60.88 33.90 -15.55
C ILE A 476 -61.21 33.05 -14.32
N ALA A 477 -62.42 32.51 -14.23
CA ALA A 477 -62.82 31.64 -13.13
C ALA A 477 -61.91 30.41 -13.04
N THR A 478 -61.68 29.75 -14.17
CA THR A 478 -60.80 28.56 -14.23
C THR A 478 -59.37 28.92 -13.82
N ARG A 479 -58.83 30.05 -14.30
CA ARG A 479 -57.50 30.53 -13.89
C ARG A 479 -57.42 30.77 -12.38
N TYR A 480 -58.40 31.44 -11.79
CA TYR A 480 -58.41 31.74 -10.36
C TYR A 480 -58.50 30.47 -9.50
N TYR A 481 -59.50 29.63 -9.74
CA TYR A 481 -59.72 28.42 -8.96
C TYR A 481 -58.62 27.38 -9.14
N LEU A 482 -58.13 27.13 -10.36
CA LEU A 482 -57.03 26.19 -10.59
C LEU A 482 -55.72 26.68 -9.98
N THR A 483 -55.46 27.98 -9.93
CA THR A 483 -54.24 28.52 -9.29
C THR A 483 -54.29 28.30 -7.78
N TYR A 484 -55.43 28.56 -7.15
CA TYR A 484 -55.60 28.33 -5.70
C TYR A 484 -55.56 26.83 -5.35
N MET A 485 -56.19 25.99 -6.17
CA MET A 485 -56.11 24.53 -6.01
C MET A 485 -54.69 24.02 -6.23
N GLY A 486 -53.98 24.51 -7.25
CA GLY A 486 -52.60 24.14 -7.52
C GLY A 486 -51.67 24.46 -6.34
N PHE A 487 -51.90 25.59 -5.66
CA PHE A 487 -51.12 25.97 -4.48
C PHE A 487 -51.45 25.12 -3.24
N THR A 488 -52.70 24.72 -3.06
CA THR A 488 -53.16 23.99 -1.87
C THR A 488 -52.87 22.48 -1.92
N VAL A 489 -52.80 21.86 -3.10
CA VAL A 489 -52.70 20.38 -3.22
C VAL A 489 -51.26 19.87 -3.48
N GLY A 490 -50.31 20.73 -3.85
CA GLY A 490 -48.88 20.38 -3.93
C GLY A 490 -48.53 19.29 -4.97
N ASP A 491 -47.46 18.54 -4.72
CA ASP A 491 -46.89 17.51 -5.63
C ASP A 491 -47.71 16.21 -5.66
N THR A 492 -48.42 15.90 -4.59
CA THR A 492 -49.26 14.70 -4.46
C THR A 492 -50.38 14.62 -5.51
N PHE A 493 -51.00 15.76 -5.84
CA PHE A 493 -52.09 15.83 -6.84
C PHE A 493 -51.69 15.32 -8.21
N ILE A 494 -50.51 15.72 -8.69
CA ILE A 494 -50.06 15.39 -10.04
C ILE A 494 -49.81 13.89 -10.11
N GLN A 495 -49.14 13.32 -9.10
CA GLN A 495 -48.87 11.87 -9.07
C GLN A 495 -50.16 11.05 -9.02
N ASP A 496 -51.14 11.47 -8.23
CA ASP A 496 -52.42 10.78 -8.09
C ASP A 496 -53.28 10.91 -9.37
N MET A 497 -53.25 12.05 -10.05
CA MET A 497 -54.00 12.28 -11.28
C MET A 497 -53.44 11.48 -12.47
N TYR A 498 -52.11 11.27 -12.53
CA TYR A 498 -51.47 10.40 -13.53
C TYR A 498 -51.71 8.91 -13.24
N LYS A 499 -51.63 8.49 -11.96
CA LYS A 499 -51.89 7.09 -11.55
C LYS A 499 -53.36 6.71 -11.68
N GLY A 500 -54.28 7.64 -11.39
CA GLY A 500 -55.73 7.42 -11.38
C GLY A 500 -56.39 7.42 -12.77
N GLY A 501 -55.66 7.68 -13.85
CA GLY A 501 -56.20 7.67 -15.21
C GLY A 501 -57.18 8.81 -15.54
N SER A 502 -57.52 9.68 -14.57
CA SER A 502 -58.42 10.82 -14.72
C SER A 502 -58.00 11.79 -15.83
N MET A 503 -56.68 11.94 -16.05
CA MET A 503 -56.15 12.77 -17.13
C MET A 503 -56.54 12.25 -18.53
N LYS A 504 -56.57 10.92 -18.73
CA LYS A 504 -57.01 10.32 -19.99
C LYS A 504 -58.51 10.51 -20.22
N LEU A 505 -59.31 10.39 -19.16
CA LEU A 505 -60.77 10.61 -19.23
C LEU A 505 -61.10 12.06 -19.60
N LEU A 506 -60.42 13.02 -18.96
CA LEU A 506 -60.62 14.44 -19.20
C LEU A 506 -60.20 14.86 -20.62
N ASN A 507 -59.06 14.36 -21.11
CA ASN A 507 -58.64 14.57 -22.49
C ASN A 507 -59.67 14.01 -23.48
N LYS A 508 -60.15 12.78 -23.26
CA LYS A 508 -61.15 12.15 -24.13
C LYS A 508 -62.44 12.98 -24.17
N ALA A 509 -62.93 13.44 -23.03
CA ALA A 509 -64.13 14.26 -22.94
C ALA A 509 -63.97 15.61 -23.70
N ALA A 510 -62.88 16.33 -23.45
CA ALA A 510 -62.59 17.61 -24.11
C ALA A 510 -62.47 17.46 -25.63
N SER A 511 -61.73 16.46 -26.11
CA SER A 511 -61.58 16.21 -27.54
C SER A 511 -62.90 15.79 -28.21
N THR A 512 -63.70 14.94 -27.56
CA THR A 512 -65.02 14.55 -28.10
C THR A 512 -65.97 15.74 -28.22
N LEU A 513 -65.99 16.62 -27.22
CA LEU A 513 -66.81 17.83 -27.25
C LEU A 513 -66.34 18.79 -28.35
N GLY A 514 -65.02 18.97 -28.51
CA GLY A 514 -64.46 19.83 -29.55
C GLY A 514 -64.76 19.34 -30.97
N LEU A 515 -64.56 18.05 -31.24
CA LEU A 515 -64.87 17.46 -32.55
C LEU A 515 -66.36 17.56 -32.89
N LEU A 516 -67.24 17.32 -31.91
CA LEU A 516 -68.69 17.45 -32.10
C LEU A 516 -69.07 18.90 -32.43
N MET A 517 -68.47 19.88 -31.76
CA MET A 517 -68.73 21.31 -32.02
C MET A 517 -68.24 21.75 -33.40
N ILE A 518 -67.05 21.33 -33.82
CA ILE A 518 -66.54 21.60 -35.17
C ILE A 518 -67.47 21.01 -36.24
N GLY A 519 -67.96 19.78 -36.04
CA GLY A 519 -68.91 19.14 -36.95
C GLY A 519 -70.25 19.90 -37.04
N CYS A 520 -70.85 20.26 -35.90
CA CYS A 520 -72.10 21.02 -35.90
C CYS A 520 -71.93 22.40 -36.55
N MET A 521 -70.86 23.13 -36.23
CA MET A 521 -70.65 24.48 -36.74
C MET A 521 -70.32 24.50 -38.23
N THR A 522 -69.57 23.52 -38.74
CA THR A 522 -69.35 23.40 -40.18
C THR A 522 -70.64 23.16 -40.94
N ALA A 523 -71.55 22.33 -40.41
CA ALA A 523 -72.84 22.07 -41.01
C ALA A 523 -73.78 23.30 -41.01
N THR A 524 -73.79 24.10 -39.93
CA THR A 524 -74.79 25.17 -39.76
C THR A 524 -74.31 26.56 -40.20
N MET A 525 -73.00 26.85 -40.08
CA MET A 525 -72.47 28.21 -40.29
C MET A 525 -71.78 28.41 -41.64
N VAL A 526 -71.33 27.34 -42.29
CA VAL A 526 -70.62 27.45 -43.59
C VAL A 526 -71.63 27.31 -44.72
N LYS A 527 -71.86 28.41 -45.43
CA LYS A 527 -72.73 28.45 -46.62
C LYS A 527 -71.85 28.45 -47.87
N PHE A 528 -71.67 27.28 -48.48
CA PHE A 528 -71.00 27.15 -49.76
C PHE A 528 -71.93 26.45 -50.76
N GLU A 529 -72.48 27.21 -51.69
CA GLU A 529 -73.36 26.71 -52.74
C GLU A 529 -72.61 26.64 -54.07
N SER A 530 -72.71 25.50 -54.76
CA SER A 530 -72.18 25.36 -56.11
C SER A 530 -72.99 26.22 -57.09
N LYS A 531 -72.34 27.20 -57.72
CA LYS A 531 -72.93 28.03 -58.80
C LYS A 531 -73.00 27.31 -60.15
N LEU A 532 -72.58 26.05 -60.22
CA LEU A 532 -72.54 25.28 -61.47
C LEU A 532 -73.98 24.94 -61.91
N SER A 533 -74.45 25.65 -62.93
CA SER A 533 -75.74 25.40 -63.58
C SER A 533 -75.51 24.95 -65.02
N ILE A 534 -76.09 23.82 -65.42
CA ILE A 534 -76.07 23.36 -66.81
C ILE A 534 -77.25 24.05 -67.52
N PRO A 535 -76.99 24.95 -68.49
CA PRO A 535 -78.06 25.55 -69.27
C PRO A 535 -78.66 24.51 -70.22
N ILE A 536 -79.98 24.49 -70.32
CA ILE A 536 -80.72 23.67 -71.29
C ILE A 536 -81.46 24.64 -72.21
N GLU A 537 -81.30 24.49 -73.52
CA GLU A 537 -82.06 25.29 -74.49
C GLU A 537 -83.56 25.04 -74.30
N GLY A 538 -84.30 26.12 -74.00
CA GLY A 538 -85.76 26.10 -73.82
C GLY A 538 -86.27 25.74 -72.41
N GLY A 539 -85.40 25.52 -71.42
CA GLY A 539 -85.80 25.12 -70.05
C GLY A 539 -85.15 25.94 -68.93
N LYS A 540 -85.65 25.78 -67.69
CA LYS A 540 -84.96 26.31 -66.50
C LYS A 540 -83.63 25.56 -66.30
N PRO A 541 -82.52 26.26 -66.03
CA PRO A 541 -81.21 25.63 -65.90
C PRO A 541 -81.18 24.64 -64.72
N ILE A 542 -80.58 23.46 -64.94
CA ILE A 542 -80.40 22.45 -63.90
C ILE A 542 -79.28 22.93 -62.98
N LYS A 543 -79.64 23.26 -61.73
CA LYS A 543 -78.67 23.53 -60.66
C LYS A 543 -78.15 22.20 -60.15
N ILE A 544 -76.84 21.95 -60.24
CA ILE A 544 -76.24 20.71 -59.72
C ILE A 544 -76.39 20.61 -58.20
N GLN A 545 -76.43 21.76 -57.52
CA GLN A 545 -76.65 21.85 -56.07
C GLN A 545 -77.90 21.10 -55.60
N THR A 546 -79.04 21.21 -56.31
CA THR A 546 -80.28 20.54 -55.87
C THR A 546 -80.22 19.02 -55.93
N TYR A 547 -79.40 18.45 -56.82
CA TYR A 547 -79.18 17.01 -56.90
C TYR A 547 -78.22 16.52 -55.82
N LEU A 548 -77.19 17.32 -55.51
CA LEU A 548 -76.27 17.02 -54.41
C LEU A 548 -76.97 17.09 -53.06
N ASP A 549 -77.85 18.08 -52.86
CA ASP A 549 -78.63 18.22 -51.62
C ASP A 549 -79.68 17.11 -51.45
N GLN A 550 -80.17 16.51 -52.53
CA GLN A 550 -81.03 15.31 -52.46
C GLN A 550 -80.26 14.07 -51.97
N LEU A 551 -78.97 13.97 -52.30
CA LEU A 551 -78.11 12.85 -51.92
C LEU A 551 -77.62 13.00 -50.48
N TRP A 552 -77.13 14.20 -50.13
CA TRP A 552 -76.77 14.57 -48.76
C TRP A 552 -76.69 16.09 -48.61
N VAL A 553 -77.57 16.66 -47.78
CA VAL A 553 -77.61 18.10 -47.48
C VAL A 553 -76.27 18.56 -46.90
N GLY A 554 -75.61 19.52 -47.54
CA GLY A 554 -74.34 20.08 -47.08
C GLY A 554 -73.09 19.28 -47.45
N LEU A 555 -73.20 18.28 -48.34
CA LEU A 555 -72.05 17.50 -48.85
C LEU A 555 -70.93 18.39 -49.41
N VAL A 556 -71.29 19.41 -50.20
CA VAL A 556 -70.31 20.33 -50.81
C VAL A 556 -69.54 21.09 -49.73
N THR A 557 -70.26 21.62 -48.73
CA THR A 557 -69.67 22.31 -47.58
C THR A 557 -68.68 21.41 -46.84
N LEU A 558 -69.05 20.15 -46.58
CA LEU A 558 -68.19 19.20 -45.88
C LEU A 558 -66.94 18.85 -46.68
N VAL A 559 -67.07 18.62 -47.99
CA VAL A 559 -65.92 18.31 -48.86
C VAL A 559 -64.93 19.47 -48.87
N VAL A 560 -65.42 20.71 -48.95
CA VAL A 560 -64.57 21.89 -48.90
C VAL A 560 -63.87 22.02 -47.54
N THR A 561 -64.58 21.81 -46.43
CA THR A 561 -63.95 21.89 -45.09
C THR A 561 -62.90 20.80 -44.87
N LEU A 562 -63.13 19.58 -45.36
CA LEU A 562 -62.14 18.49 -45.30
C LEU A 562 -60.92 18.75 -46.19
N ILE A 563 -61.10 19.34 -47.38
CA ILE A 563 -59.98 19.75 -48.24
C ILE A 563 -59.16 20.84 -47.54
N CYS A 564 -59.81 21.84 -46.95
CA CYS A 564 -59.11 22.87 -46.18
C CYS A 564 -58.36 22.28 -44.97
N TYR A 565 -58.96 21.30 -44.28
CA TYR A 565 -58.29 20.60 -43.18
C TYR A 565 -57.08 19.80 -43.66
N TRP A 566 -57.15 19.13 -44.81
CA TRP A 566 -56.03 18.38 -45.38
C TRP A 566 -54.85 19.27 -45.81
N LEU A 567 -55.12 20.53 -46.15
CA LEU A 567 -54.09 21.52 -46.52
C LEU A 567 -53.38 22.17 -45.32
N LEU A 568 -53.99 22.11 -44.12
CA LEU A 568 -53.43 22.62 -42.86
C LEU A 568 -52.57 21.54 -42.19
#